data_AF-A0A227JCI3-F1
#
_entry.id   AF-A0A227JCI3-F1
#
_cell.length_a   1.000
_cell.length_b   1.000
_cell.length_c   1.000
_cell.angle_alpha   90.00
_cell.angle_beta   90.00
_cell.angle_gamma   90.00
#
_symmetry.space_group_name_H-M   'P 1'
#
loop_
_entity.id
_entity.type
_entity.pdbx_description
1 polymer ?
#
loop_
_entity_poly.entity_id
_entity_poly.type
_entity_poly.pdbx_seq_one_letter_code
_entity_poly.pdbx_strand_id
1 'polypeptide(L)'
;MRKLELKVPPVAVFMLVILLMYGLKVLTPSMNIRVPFVEFVVGALTLLSGYMGIAGVYEFRKVKTTVNPVKPDAASSVVRTGVFAFSRNPMYMALLLLIIAV
;
A
#
# COMPACT_ATOMS: atom_id res chain seq x y z
N MET A 1 1.18 -23.95 0.67
CA MET A 1 0.84 -22.73 1.44
C MET A 1 -0.66 -22.38 1.31
N ARG A 2 -1.58 -23.34 1.46
CA ARG A 2 -3.03 -23.15 1.15
C ARG A 2 -3.88 -22.48 2.25
N LYS A 3 -3.38 -22.35 3.49
CA LYS A 3 -4.25 -21.99 4.64
C LYS A 3 -4.54 -20.48 4.79
N LEU A 4 -3.70 -19.61 4.21
CA LEU A 4 -3.74 -18.15 4.38
C LEU A 4 -4.03 -17.37 3.09
N GLU A 5 -4.08 -18.05 1.94
CA GLU A 5 -4.39 -17.42 0.66
C GLU A 5 -5.71 -16.64 0.80
N LEU A 6 -5.66 -15.35 0.47
CA LEU A 6 -6.79 -14.41 0.49
C LEU A 6 -7.37 -14.08 1.88
N LYS A 7 -6.94 -14.69 2.98
CA LYS A 7 -7.56 -14.46 4.30
C LYS A 7 -7.08 -13.21 5.01
N VAL A 8 -5.84 -12.79 4.74
CA VAL A 8 -5.23 -11.63 5.41
C VAL A 8 -5.30 -10.45 4.44
N PRO A 9 -6.13 -9.43 4.73
CA PRO A 9 -6.17 -8.23 3.91
C PRO A 9 -4.81 -7.53 3.92
N PRO A 10 -4.36 -6.96 2.80
CA PRO A 10 -3.08 -6.23 2.74
C PRO A 10 -3.00 -5.10 3.77
N VAL A 11 -4.13 -4.43 4.02
CA VAL A 11 -4.25 -3.35 5.01
C VAL A 11 -3.96 -3.85 6.43
N ALA A 12 -4.30 -5.10 6.76
CA ALA A 12 -4.00 -5.67 8.08
C ALA A 12 -2.48 -5.84 8.28
N VAL A 13 -1.77 -6.29 7.25
CA VAL A 13 -0.30 -6.39 7.27
C VAL A 13 0.32 -5.00 7.37
N PHE A 14 -0.17 -4.04 6.59
CA PHE A 14 0.27 -2.64 6.66
C PHE A 14 0.14 -2.06 8.07
N MET A 15 -1.02 -2.23 8.72
CA MET A 15 -1.24 -1.74 10.10
C MET A 15 -0.31 -2.43 11.10
N LEU A 16 -0.11 -3.74 10.97
CA LEU A 16 0.83 -4.49 11.82
C LEU A 16 2.26 -3.94 11.67
N VAL A 17 2.72 -3.68 10.45
CA VAL A 17 4.06 -3.16 10.19
C VAL A 17 4.24 -1.78 10.82
N ILE A 18 3.26 -0.87 10.67
CA ILE A 18 3.31 0.46 11.32
C ILE A 18 3.38 0.33 12.84
N LEU A 19 2.59 -0.56 13.44
CA LEU A 19 2.62 -0.78 14.89
C LEU A 19 3.98 -1.28 15.37
N LEU A 20 4.60 -2.21 14.63
CA LEU A 20 5.93 -2.71 14.93
C LEU A 20 7.00 -1.61 14.79
N MET A 21 6.93 -0.79 13.75
CA MET A 21 7.85 0.34 13.54
C MET A 21 7.74 1.36 14.67
N TYR A 22 6.51 1.70 15.10
CA TYR A 22 6.30 2.58 16.24
C TYR A 22 6.81 1.96 17.55
N GLY A 23 6.55 0.66 17.77
CA GLY A 23 7.08 -0.07 18.93
C GLY A 23 8.60 -0.04 18.99
N LEU A 24 9.28 -0.26 17.86
CA LEU A 24 10.73 -0.14 17.77
C LEU A 24 11.21 1.27 18.08
N LYS A 25 10.57 2.30 17.52
CA LYS A 25 10.89 3.71 17.81
C LYS A 25 10.85 4.02 19.31
N VAL A 26 9.84 3.49 20.02
CA VAL A 26 9.69 3.69 21.48
C VAL A 26 10.75 2.91 22.27
N LEU A 27 11.10 1.69 21.84
CA LEU A 27 12.07 0.84 22.52
C LEU A 27 13.54 1.25 22.26
N THR A 28 13.82 1.93 21.14
CA THR A 28 15.18 2.36 20.76
C THR A 28 15.29 3.87 20.57
N PRO A 29 14.99 4.71 21.59
CA PRO A 29 14.96 6.16 21.45
C PRO A 29 16.34 6.78 21.17
N SER A 30 17.42 6.06 21.45
CA SER A 30 18.81 6.47 21.19
C SER A 30 19.26 6.28 19.73
N MET A 31 18.53 5.50 18.93
CA MET A 31 18.83 5.28 17.51
C MET A 31 18.16 6.35 16.64
N ASN A 32 18.71 7.55 16.63
CA ASN A 32 18.28 8.63 15.74
C ASN A 32 19.32 8.89 14.65
N ILE A 33 18.98 8.51 13.42
CA ILE A 33 19.78 8.83 12.23
C ILE A 33 19.22 10.11 11.63
N ARG A 34 20.05 11.14 11.49
CA ARG A 34 19.67 12.38 10.77
C ARG A 34 19.86 12.16 9.28
N VAL A 35 18.76 12.21 8.53
CA VAL A 35 18.76 12.15 7.07
C VAL A 35 18.42 13.54 6.53
N PRO A 36 19.25 14.12 5.64
CA PRO A 36 18.94 15.41 5.04
C PRO A 36 17.70 15.30 4.14
N PHE A 37 16.92 16.39 4.05
CA PHE A 37 15.71 16.50 3.22
C PHE A 37 14.59 15.48 3.55
N VAL A 38 14.59 14.91 4.75
CA VAL A 38 13.62 13.87 5.15
C VAL A 38 12.16 14.29 4.93
N GLU A 39 11.81 15.53 5.28
CA GLU A 39 10.44 16.05 5.12
C GLU A 39 9.98 16.08 3.66
N PHE A 40 10.88 16.47 2.75
CA PHE A 40 10.60 16.48 1.32
C PHE A 40 10.40 15.06 0.78
N VAL A 41 11.27 14.12 1.17
CA VAL A 41 11.17 12.72 0.76
C VAL A 41 9.87 12.09 1.28
N VAL A 42 9.55 12.29 2.55
CA VAL A 42 8.30 11.83 3.18
C VAL A 42 7.08 12.40 2.44
N GLY A 43 7.08 13.70 2.15
CA GLY A 43 6.00 14.35 1.40
C GLY A 43 5.82 13.77 -0.01
N ALA A 44 6.91 13.60 -0.75
CA ALA A 44 6.89 13.04 -2.09
C ALA A 44 6.38 11.59 -2.12
N LEU A 45 6.86 10.75 -1.19
CA LEU A 45 6.41 9.36 -1.07
C LEU A 45 4.93 9.27 -0.68
N THR A 46 4.47 10.14 0.23
CA THR A 46 3.07 10.20 0.65
C THR A 46 2.16 10.59 -0.51
N LEU A 47 2.53 11.61 -1.30
CA LEU A 47 1.76 12.02 -2.48
C LEU A 47 1.72 10.91 -3.54
N LEU A 48 2.86 10.28 -3.82
CA LEU A 48 2.92 9.17 -4.78
C LEU A 48 2.10 7.96 -4.31
N SER A 49 2.12 7.65 -3.01
CA SER A 49 1.28 6.63 -2.39
C SER A 49 -0.20 6.94 -2.61
N GLY A 50 -0.63 8.17 -2.28
CA GLY A 50 -2.01 8.63 -2.48
C GLY A 50 -2.44 8.51 -3.93
N TYR A 51 -1.59 8.95 -4.87
CA TYR A 51 -1.84 8.83 -6.31
C TYR A 51 -2.04 7.36 -6.73
N MET A 52 -1.11 6.47 -6.37
CA MET A 52 -1.18 5.05 -6.74
C MET A 52 -2.42 4.35 -6.15
N GLY A 53 -2.77 4.66 -4.90
CA GLY A 53 -3.94 4.10 -4.23
C GLY A 53 -5.25 4.58 -4.84
N ILE A 54 -5.41 5.89 -5.01
CA ILE A 54 -6.63 6.51 -5.55
C ILE A 54 -6.82 6.11 -7.01
N ALA A 55 -5.79 6.21 -7.85
CA ALA A 55 -5.85 5.81 -9.24
C ALA A 55 -6.15 4.31 -9.38
N GLY A 56 -5.62 3.48 -8.49
CA GLY A 56 -5.92 2.06 -8.43
C GLY A 56 -7.42 1.78 -8.21
N VAL A 57 -8.01 2.39 -7.17
CA VAL A 57 -9.44 2.26 -6.88
C VAL A 57 -10.30 2.84 -8.01
N TYR A 58 -9.87 3.96 -8.60
CA TYR A 58 -10.58 4.60 -9.70
C TYR A 58 -10.70 3.69 -10.94
N GLU A 59 -9.62 3.04 -11.37
CA GLU A 59 -9.65 2.14 -12.54
C GLU A 59 -10.57 0.93 -12.31
N PHE A 60 -10.59 0.38 -11.10
CA PHE A 60 -11.54 -0.69 -10.72
C PHE A 60 -13.00 -0.22 -10.77
N ARG A 61 -13.28 0.98 -10.27
CA ARG A 61 -14.61 1.59 -10.33
C ARG A 61 -15.05 1.87 -11.76
N LYS A 62 -14.12 2.32 -12.62
CA LYS A 62 -14.37 2.62 -14.03
C LYS A 62 -14.90 1.41 -14.80
N VAL A 63 -14.34 0.22 -14.56
CA VAL A 63 -14.79 -1.03 -15.19
C VAL A 63 -15.82 -1.82 -14.36
N LYS A 64 -16.32 -1.22 -13.26
CA LYS A 64 -17.34 -1.79 -12.36
C LYS A 64 -17.00 -3.22 -11.90
N THR A 65 -15.75 -3.43 -11.49
CA THR A 65 -15.26 -4.70 -10.92
C THR A 65 -14.91 -4.54 -9.44
N THR A 66 -14.69 -5.64 -8.72
CA THR A 66 -14.45 -5.63 -7.27
C THR A 66 -13.02 -5.21 -6.92
N VAL A 67 -12.87 -4.27 -5.99
CA VAL A 67 -11.56 -3.93 -5.38
C VAL A 67 -11.17 -4.88 -4.25
N ASN A 68 -12.06 -5.80 -3.86
CA ASN A 68 -11.87 -6.62 -2.66
C ASN A 68 -10.78 -7.70 -2.88
N PRO A 69 -9.62 -7.59 -2.22
CA PRO A 69 -8.51 -8.52 -2.44
C PRO A 69 -8.74 -9.91 -1.85
N VAL A 70 -9.76 -10.08 -1.00
CA VAL A 70 -10.12 -11.35 -0.33
C VAL A 70 -11.16 -12.15 -1.14
N LYS A 71 -11.83 -11.50 -2.09
CA LYS A 71 -12.87 -12.11 -2.94
C LYS A 71 -12.57 -11.89 -4.43
N PRO A 72 -11.47 -12.44 -4.96
CA PRO A 72 -11.10 -12.26 -6.37
C PRO A 72 -12.14 -12.86 -7.33
N ASP A 73 -12.87 -13.90 -6.91
CA ASP A 73 -13.92 -14.54 -7.73
C ASP A 73 -15.12 -13.63 -8.01
N ALA A 74 -15.26 -12.53 -7.26
CA ALA A 74 -16.28 -11.50 -7.52
C ALA A 74 -15.86 -10.50 -8.61
N ALA A 75 -14.67 -10.64 -9.20
CA ALA A 75 -14.21 -9.78 -10.29
C ALA A 75 -14.94 -10.13 -11.59
N SER A 76 -15.59 -9.12 -12.18
CA SER A 76 -16.32 -9.25 -13.46
C SER A 76 -15.42 -9.02 -14.67
N SER A 77 -14.30 -8.32 -14.49
CA SER A 77 -13.36 -7.97 -15.55
C SER A 77 -11.94 -7.76 -15.01
N VAL A 78 -10.95 -7.90 -15.91
CA VAL A 78 -9.53 -7.65 -15.62
C VAL A 78 -9.18 -6.22 -16.00
N VAL A 79 -8.66 -5.44 -15.04
CA VAL A 79 -8.20 -4.06 -15.23
C VAL A 79 -6.80 -4.06 -15.83
N ARG A 80 -6.60 -3.42 -16.99
CA ARG A 80 -5.29 -3.29 -17.67
C ARG A 80 -4.94 -1.84 -18.07
N THR A 81 -5.75 -0.87 -17.63
CA THR A 81 -5.63 0.55 -17.99
C THR A 81 -5.10 1.38 -16.82
N GLY A 82 -4.66 2.61 -17.12
CA GLY A 82 -4.16 3.54 -16.11
C GLY A 82 -2.94 2.98 -15.37
N VAL A 83 -2.94 3.07 -14.05
CA VAL A 83 -1.84 2.56 -13.20
C VAL A 83 -1.62 1.04 -13.32
N PHE A 84 -2.65 0.28 -13.73
CA PHE A 84 -2.53 -1.17 -13.95
C PHE A 84 -1.80 -1.55 -15.25
N ALA A 85 -1.55 -0.59 -16.14
CA ALA A 85 -0.71 -0.81 -17.32
C ALA A 85 0.78 -0.88 -16.95
N PHE A 86 1.20 -0.23 -15.87
CA PHE A 86 2.59 -0.19 -15.42
C PHE A 86 2.90 -1.30 -14.39
N SER A 87 1.96 -1.61 -13.51
CA SER A 87 2.12 -2.64 -12.47
C SER A 87 0.83 -3.42 -12.29
N ARG A 88 0.93 -4.72 -11.99
CA ARG A 88 -0.23 -5.55 -11.64
C ARG A 88 -0.80 -5.23 -10.25
N ASN A 89 -0.01 -4.57 -9.38
CA ASN A 89 -0.31 -4.37 -7.97
C ASN A 89 -0.05 -2.91 -7.48
N PRO A 90 -0.53 -1.86 -8.16
CA PRO A 90 -0.28 -0.46 -7.79
C PRO A 90 -0.82 -0.11 -6.39
N MET A 91 -1.92 -0.73 -5.95
CA MET A 91 -2.46 -0.52 -4.60
C MET A 91 -1.53 -1.03 -3.49
N TYR A 92 -0.78 -2.12 -3.74
CA TYR A 92 0.23 -2.61 -2.79
C TYR A 92 1.47 -1.72 -2.78
N MET A 93 1.85 -1.19 -3.94
CA MET A 93 2.92 -0.20 -4.05
C MET A 93 2.59 1.06 -3.25
N ALA A 94 1.34 1.51 -3.26
CA ALA A 94 0.88 2.63 -2.41
C ALA A 94 1.12 2.34 -0.91
N LEU A 95 0.74 1.16 -0.42
CA LEU A 95 0.96 0.77 0.98
C LEU A 95 2.45 0.73 1.33
N LEU A 96 3.28 0.17 0.45
CA LEU A 96 4.73 0.11 0.65
C LEU A 96 5.35 1.51 0.73
N LEU A 97 5.00 2.40 -0.20
CA LEU A 97 5.49 3.77 -0.21
C LEU A 97 5.11 4.51 1.07
N LEU A 98 3.91 4.25 1.59
CA LEU A 98 3.45 4.86 2.83
C LEU A 98 4.18 4.28 4.06
N ILE A 99 4.49 2.98 4.08
CA ILE A 99 5.34 2.37 5.14
C ILE A 99 6.72 3.04 5.16
N ILE A 100 7.32 3.29 4.00
CA ILE A 100 8.64 3.94 3.92
C ILE A 100 8.60 5.39 4.41
N ALA A 101 7.44 6.04 4.29
CA ALA A 101 7.25 7.43 4.70
C ALA A 101 6.93 7.61 6.20
N VAL A 102 6.67 6.54 6.96
CA VAL A 102 6.27 6.53 8.39
C VAL A 102 7.44 6.12 9.28
#